data_AF-A0A970EET9-F1
#
_entry.id   AF-A0A970EET9-F1
#
_cell.length_a   1.000
_cell.length_b   1.000
_cell.length_c   1.000
_cell.angle_alpha   90.00
_cell.angle_beta   90.00
_cell.angle_gamma   90.00
#
_symmetry.space_group_name_H-M   'P 1'
#
loop_
_entity.id
_entity.type
_entity.pdbx_description
1 polymer ?
#
loop_
_entity_poly.entity_id
_entity_poly.type
_entity_poly.pdbx_seq_one_letter_code
_entity_poly.pdbx_strand_id
1 'polypeptide(L)'
;WQVGSAEKNNGLLILLAVEDREIWVQVGYGLEGDLNDAKVGRLIDNYAIPYFKEDNFDEGILNLYKGVLYALNLSDEAPQSQEEYYGDFSLFEIIIFLIFIIVIFNIGPRRRFWGGPWGGGFGGPRPGGFGGGTRFGGGGFGGGRNTGGGGKFGGGGAGRKF
;
A
#
# COMPACT_ATOMS: atom_id res chain seq x y z
N TRP A 1 25.82 -10.75 -7.29
CA TRP A 1 24.97 -11.86 -6.81
C TRP A 1 24.56 -12.85 -7.91
N GLN A 2 24.70 -12.55 -9.22
CA GLN A 2 24.59 -13.53 -10.33
C GLN A 2 23.43 -14.54 -10.18
N VAL A 3 22.24 -14.04 -9.83
CA VAL A 3 21.09 -14.90 -9.51
C VAL A 3 20.46 -15.44 -10.79
N GLY A 4 20.25 -16.76 -10.84
CA GLY A 4 19.68 -17.45 -12.00
C GLY A 4 20.72 -17.80 -13.08
N SER A 5 20.24 -18.37 -14.20
CA SER A 5 21.07 -18.72 -15.35
C SER A 5 21.30 -17.53 -16.28
N ALA A 6 22.52 -17.36 -16.78
CA ALA A 6 22.86 -16.33 -17.78
C ALA A 6 22.17 -16.56 -19.14
N GLU A 7 21.90 -17.82 -19.51
CA GLU A 7 21.19 -18.16 -20.74
C GLU A 7 19.68 -17.99 -20.57
N LYS A 8 19.13 -18.50 -19.46
CA LYS A 8 17.67 -18.53 -19.25
C LYS A 8 17.12 -17.27 -18.60
N ASN A 9 17.96 -16.43 -17.99
CA ASN A 9 17.55 -15.23 -17.25
C ASN A 9 16.43 -15.49 -16.22
N ASN A 10 16.48 -16.65 -15.56
CA ASN A 10 15.42 -17.14 -14.68
C ASN A 10 15.66 -16.86 -13.19
N GLY A 11 16.38 -15.78 -12.89
CA GLY A 11 16.66 -15.37 -11.51
C GLY A 11 15.51 -14.55 -10.93
N LEU A 12 15.28 -14.68 -9.62
CA LEU A 12 14.40 -13.80 -8.85
C LEU A 12 15.12 -13.43 -7.56
N LEU A 13 15.09 -12.14 -7.22
CA LEU A 13 15.71 -11.62 -6.01
C LEU A 13 14.66 -10.87 -5.19
N ILE A 14 14.55 -11.20 -3.90
CA ILE A 14 13.74 -10.48 -2.92
C ILE A 14 14.70 -9.77 -1.97
N LEU A 15 14.52 -8.47 -1.79
CA LEU A 15 15.24 -7.65 -0.82
C LEU A 15 14.23 -7.04 0.15
N LEU A 16 14.38 -7.33 1.44
CA LEU A 16 13.59 -6.73 2.52
C LEU A 16 14.50 -5.85 3.36
N ALA A 17 14.25 -4.55 3.37
CA ALA A 17 14.89 -3.58 4.24
C ALA A 17 13.96 -3.31 5.42
N VAL A 18 14.16 -4.04 6.53
CA VAL A 18 13.28 -4.01 7.70
C VAL A 18 13.22 -2.63 8.35
N GLU A 19 14.37 -1.98 8.52
CA GLU A 19 14.44 -0.63 9.13
C GLU A 19 13.76 0.43 8.27
N ASP A 20 13.91 0.34 6.95
CA ASP A 20 13.31 1.27 5.98
C ASP A 20 11.84 0.92 5.65
N ARG A 21 11.33 -0.20 6.19
CA ARG A 21 10.04 -0.80 5.89
C ARG A 21 9.74 -0.88 4.39
N GLU A 22 10.72 -1.36 3.63
CA GLU A 22 10.65 -1.45 2.18
C GLU A 22 11.00 -2.85 1.69
N ILE A 23 10.23 -3.35 0.72
CA ILE A 23 10.51 -4.60 0.02
C ILE A 23 10.64 -4.32 -1.48
N TRP A 24 11.64 -4.94 -2.10
CA TRP A 24 11.85 -4.92 -3.54
C TRP A 24 12.01 -6.35 -4.07
N VAL A 25 11.29 -6.66 -5.14
CA VAL A 25 11.43 -7.93 -5.85
C VAL A 25 11.88 -7.65 -7.27
N GLN A 26 13.04 -8.17 -7.66
CA GLN A 26 13.55 -8.10 -9.02
C GLN A 26 13.36 -9.44 -9.72
N VAL A 27 12.72 -9.42 -10.88
CA VAL A 27 12.51 -10.59 -11.73
C VAL A 27 13.45 -10.54 -12.95
N GLY A 28 14.04 -11.69 -13.29
CA GLY A 28 14.83 -11.88 -14.48
C GLY A 28 13.97 -12.04 -15.73
N TYR A 29 14.49 -11.64 -16.89
CA TYR A 29 13.72 -11.59 -18.14
C TYR A 29 13.04 -12.91 -18.52
N GLY A 30 13.65 -14.05 -18.18
CA GLY A 30 13.11 -15.37 -18.49
C GLY A 30 11.86 -15.75 -17.69
N LEU A 31 11.56 -15.02 -16.61
CA LEU A 31 10.38 -15.23 -15.78
C LEU A 31 9.27 -14.21 -16.04
N GLU A 32 9.49 -13.16 -16.85
CA GLU A 32 8.50 -12.07 -17.04
C GLU A 32 7.16 -12.55 -17.62
N GLY A 33 7.15 -13.66 -18.37
CA GLY A 33 5.92 -14.27 -18.88
C GLY A 33 5.00 -14.76 -17.76
N ASP A 34 5.58 -15.40 -16.75
CA ASP A 34 4.85 -15.97 -15.63
C ASP A 34 4.71 -14.96 -14.48
N LEU A 35 5.76 -14.19 -14.20
CA LEU A 35 5.90 -13.21 -13.13
C LEU A 35 6.24 -11.82 -13.68
N ASN A 36 5.23 -11.14 -14.23
CA ASN A 36 5.38 -9.72 -14.56
C ASN A 36 5.26 -8.84 -13.31
N ASP A 37 5.72 -7.59 -13.40
CA ASP A 37 5.71 -6.60 -12.31
C ASP A 37 4.32 -6.50 -11.63
N ALA A 38 3.25 -6.41 -12.40
CA ALA A 38 1.89 -6.32 -11.86
C ALA A 38 1.50 -7.55 -11.01
N LYS A 39 1.89 -8.77 -11.42
CA LYS A 39 1.65 -9.99 -10.63
C LYS A 39 2.51 -9.97 -9.37
N VAL A 40 3.80 -9.65 -9.49
CA VAL A 40 4.73 -9.60 -8.35
C VAL A 40 4.25 -8.59 -7.31
N GLY A 41 3.86 -7.39 -7.74
CA GLY A 41 3.27 -6.38 -6.88
C GLY A 41 2.06 -6.91 -6.11
N ARG A 42 1.13 -7.61 -6.78
CA ARG A 42 -0.02 -8.25 -6.11
C ARG A 42 0.39 -9.34 -5.12
N LEU A 43 1.42 -10.14 -5.43
CA LEU A 43 1.91 -11.14 -4.48
C LEU A 43 2.46 -10.47 -3.21
N ILE A 44 3.21 -9.37 -3.36
CA ILE A 44 3.70 -8.59 -2.22
C ILE A 44 2.51 -8.03 -1.42
N ASP A 45 1.56 -7.39 -2.09
CA ASP A 45 0.41 -6.75 -1.46
C ASP A 45 -0.47 -7.75 -0.67
N ASN A 46 -0.66 -8.96 -1.19
CA ASN A 46 -1.56 -9.94 -0.60
C ASN A 46 -0.89 -10.86 0.44
N TYR A 47 0.40 -11.17 0.25
CA TYR A 47 1.08 -12.23 1.01
C TYR A 47 2.22 -11.74 1.88
N ALA A 48 2.72 -10.53 1.65
CA ALA A 48 3.83 -9.97 2.42
C ALA A 48 3.38 -8.81 3.32
N ILE A 49 2.76 -7.78 2.71
CA ILE A 49 2.41 -6.51 3.37
C ILE A 49 1.54 -6.69 4.63
N PRO A 50 0.50 -7.55 4.66
CA PRO A 50 -0.33 -7.71 5.85
C PRO A 50 0.50 -8.16 7.07
N TYR A 51 1.36 -9.17 6.88
CA TYR A 51 2.24 -9.67 7.93
C TYR A 51 3.31 -8.65 8.32
N PHE A 52 3.87 -7.91 7.35
CA PHE A 52 4.89 -6.90 7.64
C PHE A 52 4.35 -5.72 8.46
N LYS A 53 3.08 -5.35 8.29
CA LYS A 53 2.41 -4.35 9.14
C LYS A 53 2.34 -4.78 10.61
N GLU A 54 2.30 -6.09 10.87
CA GLU A 54 2.27 -6.70 12.20
C GLU A 54 3.67 -7.08 12.71
N ASP A 55 4.74 -6.60 12.06
CA ASP A 55 6.14 -6.95 12.32
C ASP A 55 6.44 -8.46 12.22
N ASN A 56 5.58 -9.23 11.54
CA ASN A 56 5.73 -10.66 11.29
C ASN A 56 6.45 -10.91 9.95
N PHE A 57 7.73 -10.56 9.89
CA PHE A 57 8.51 -10.62 8.65
C PHE A 57 8.75 -12.04 8.14
N ASP A 58 8.93 -13.01 9.04
CA ASP A 58 9.22 -14.39 8.69
C ASP A 58 8.04 -15.02 7.94
N GLU A 59 6.81 -14.88 8.48
CA GLU A 59 5.61 -15.37 7.80
C GLU A 59 5.32 -14.61 6.51
N GLY A 60 5.53 -13.28 6.49
CA GLY A 60 5.34 -12.49 5.27
C GLY A 60 6.26 -12.92 4.13
N ILE A 61 7.54 -13.18 4.41
CA ILE A 61 8.49 -13.68 3.40
C ILE A 61 8.16 -15.12 2.99
N LEU A 62 7.79 -15.99 3.93
CA LEU A 62 7.41 -17.37 3.63
C LEU A 62 6.17 -17.42 2.72
N ASN A 63 5.14 -16.64 3.03
CA ASN A 63 3.92 -16.58 2.22
C ASN A 63 4.17 -15.95 0.85
N LEU A 64 5.00 -14.91 0.76
CA LEU A 64 5.43 -14.36 -0.52
C LEU A 64 6.18 -15.41 -1.37
N TYR A 65 7.11 -16.15 -0.77
CA TYR A 65 7.83 -17.24 -1.44
C TYR A 65 6.88 -18.32 -1.97
N LYS A 66 5.93 -18.77 -1.15
CA LYS A 66 4.89 -19.73 -1.58
C LYS A 66 4.04 -19.17 -2.72
N GLY A 67 3.65 -17.90 -2.64
CA GLY A 67 2.89 -17.23 -3.70
C GLY A 67 3.65 -17.14 -5.02
N VAL A 68 4.96 -16.92 -4.96
CA VAL A 68 5.84 -16.97 -6.14
C VAL A 68 5.89 -18.38 -6.74
N LEU A 69 6.05 -19.43 -5.92
CA LEU A 69 6.04 -20.82 -6.41
C LEU A 69 4.71 -21.20 -7.06
N TYR A 70 3.60 -20.81 -6.42
CA TYR A 70 2.25 -21.03 -6.94
C TYR A 70 2.06 -20.31 -8.28
N ALA A 71 2.48 -19.05 -8.39
CA ALA A 71 2.38 -18.29 -9.64
C ALA A 71 3.24 -18.85 -10.78
N LEU A 72 4.33 -19.57 -10.47
CA LEU A 72 5.18 -20.29 -11.42
C LEU A 72 4.69 -21.71 -11.73
N ASN A 73 3.55 -22.15 -11.16
CA ASN A 73 3.06 -23.52 -11.22
C ASN A 73 4.08 -24.56 -10.74
N LEU A 74 4.91 -24.18 -9.75
CA LEU A 74 5.88 -25.06 -9.10
C LEU A 74 5.35 -25.67 -7.80
N SER A 75 4.16 -25.25 -7.36
CA SER A 75 3.48 -25.73 -6.16
C SER A 75 1.96 -25.65 -6.37
N ASP A 76 1.24 -26.67 -5.91
CA ASP A 76 -0.23 -26.69 -5.86
C ASP A 76 -0.77 -26.06 -4.55
N GLU A 77 0.10 -25.80 -3.57
CA GLU A 77 -0.28 -25.18 -2.31
C GLU A 77 -0.47 -23.67 -2.49
N ALA A 78 -1.72 -23.21 -2.27
CA ALA A 78 -2.03 -21.79 -2.26
C ALA A 78 -1.43 -21.12 -1.00
N PRO A 79 -0.78 -19.95 -1.14
CA PRO A 79 -0.28 -19.16 -0.01
C PRO A 79 -1.42 -18.64 0.88
N GLN A 80 -1.14 -18.44 2.17
CA GLN A 80 -2.10 -17.85 3.10
C GLN A 80 -2.08 -16.33 2.99
N SER A 81 -3.17 -15.74 2.49
CA SER A 81 -3.43 -14.31 2.62
C SER A 81 -4.12 -14.03 3.95
N GLN A 82 -3.66 -13.01 4.69
CA GLN A 82 -4.47 -12.42 5.74
C GLN A 82 -5.63 -11.69 5.06
N GLU A 83 -6.85 -12.15 5.28
CA GLU A 83 -8.02 -11.37 4.88
C GLU A 83 -8.11 -10.14 5.80
N GLU A 84 -8.19 -8.95 5.21
CA GLU A 84 -8.53 -7.75 5.97
C GLU A 84 -9.94 -7.94 6.53
N TYR A 85 -10.03 -8.24 7.83
CA TYR A 85 -11.31 -8.37 8.51
C TYR A 85 -11.91 -6.96 8.65
N TYR A 86 -12.74 -6.57 7.67
CA TYR A 86 -13.67 -5.48 7.86
C TYR A 86 -14.67 -5.97 8.91
N GLY A 87 -14.54 -5.47 10.14
CA GLY A 87 -15.44 -5.81 11.22
C GLY A 87 -16.87 -5.78 10.71
N ASP A 88 -17.52 -6.95 10.72
CA ASP A 88 -18.90 -7.09 10.27
C ASP A 88 -19.79 -6.45 11.34
N PHE A 89 -19.92 -5.12 11.26
CA PHE A 89 -20.81 -4.39 12.14
C PHE A 89 -22.22 -4.87 11.83
N SER A 90 -22.84 -5.51 12.82
CA SER A 90 -24.24 -5.91 12.67
C SER A 90 -25.06 -4.65 12.36
N LEU A 91 -26.09 -4.77 11.51
CA LEU A 91 -27.06 -3.70 11.27
C LEU A 91 -27.57 -3.10 12.59
N PHE A 92 -27.66 -3.90 13.64
CA PHE A 92 -28.01 -3.46 14.99
C PHE A 92 -26.99 -2.49 15.60
N GLU A 93 -25.69 -2.75 15.45
CA GLU A 93 -24.61 -1.90 15.98
C GLU A 93 -24.55 -0.57 15.23
N ILE A 94 -24.74 -0.60 13.91
CA ILE A 94 -24.86 0.60 13.08
C ILE A 94 -26.08 1.44 13.52
N ILE A 95 -27.23 0.80 13.75
CA ILE A 95 -28.44 1.49 14.22
C ILE A 95 -28.22 2.12 15.60
N ILE A 96 -27.60 1.43 16.55
CA ILE A 96 -27.30 1.99 17.87
C ILE A 96 -26.33 3.17 17.77
N PHE A 97 -25.28 3.06 16.95
CA PHE A 97 -24.34 4.15 16.74
C PHE A 97 -25.02 5.40 16.15
N LEU A 98 -25.91 5.22 15.16
CA LEU A 98 -26.68 6.31 14.58
C LEU A 98 -27.66 6.93 15.59
N ILE A 99 -28.35 6.12 16.40
CA ILE A 99 -29.22 6.62 17.47
C ILE A 99 -28.41 7.42 18.48
N PHE A 100 -27.24 6.93 18.88
CA PHE A 100 -26.34 7.63 19.80
C PHE A 100 -25.90 9.01 19.27
N ILE A 101 -25.51 9.09 17.99
CA ILE A 101 -25.22 10.35 17.31
C ILE A 101 -26.43 11.29 17.35
N ILE A 102 -27.61 10.81 16.93
CA ILE A 102 -28.85 11.60 16.92
C ILE A 102 -29.18 12.13 18.33
N VAL A 103 -29.04 11.29 19.34
CA VAL A 103 -29.29 11.64 20.75
C VAL A 103 -28.31 12.71 21.22
N ILE A 104 -27.01 12.60 20.92
CA ILE A 104 -26.02 13.65 21.24
C ILE A 104 -26.38 14.98 20.57
N PHE A 105 -26.74 14.95 19.28
CA PHE A 105 -27.08 16.17 18.54
C PHE A 105 -28.43 16.78 18.97
N ASN A 106 -29.33 16.00 19.58
CA ASN A 106 -30.60 16.49 20.14
C ASN A 106 -30.53 16.87 21.63
N ILE A 107 -29.54 16.37 22.39
CA ILE A 107 -29.37 16.60 23.83
C ILE A 107 -28.26 17.62 24.15
N GLY A 108 -27.37 17.95 23.21
CA GLY A 108 -26.46 19.08 23.35
C GLY A 108 -27.23 20.35 23.71
N PRO A 109 -26.71 21.24 24.58
CA PRO A 109 -27.45 22.43 24.98
C PRO A 109 -27.85 23.15 23.72
N ARG A 110 -29.17 23.37 23.55
CA ARG A 110 -29.69 24.32 22.57
C ARG A 110 -29.08 25.67 22.92
N ARG A 111 -27.83 25.90 22.52
CA ARG A 111 -27.22 27.22 22.47
C ARG A 111 -28.13 27.94 21.50
N ARG A 112 -29.02 28.71 22.09
CA ARG A 112 -29.95 29.60 21.44
C ARG A 112 -29.10 30.66 20.74
N PHE A 113 -28.47 30.29 19.64
CA PHE A 113 -27.77 31.20 18.74
C PHE A 113 -28.72 31.75 17.69
N TRP A 114 -29.97 31.94 18.10
CA TRP A 114 -30.95 32.67 17.32
C TRP A 114 -31.86 33.45 18.25
N GLY A 115 -31.25 34.52 18.78
CA GLY A 115 -31.93 35.63 19.42
C GLY A 115 -32.10 36.77 18.41
N GLY A 116 -33.12 36.66 17.57
CA GLY A 116 -33.95 37.78 17.14
C GLY A 116 -33.48 38.69 15.98
N PRO A 117 -34.45 39.35 15.31
CA PRO A 117 -34.24 40.21 14.16
C PRO A 117 -33.98 41.64 14.64
N TRP A 118 -32.72 42.06 14.64
CA TRP A 118 -32.20 43.45 14.61
C TRP A 118 -30.83 43.41 15.27
N GLY A 119 -29.79 43.34 14.44
CA GLY A 119 -28.40 43.33 14.88
C GLY A 119 -27.48 43.71 13.74
N GLY A 120 -27.85 44.77 13.01
CA GLY A 120 -26.97 45.42 12.05
C GLY A 120 -25.86 46.19 12.78
N GLY A 121 -24.66 46.17 12.20
CA GLY A 121 -23.48 46.89 12.67
C GLY A 121 -22.22 46.23 12.12
N PHE A 122 -21.95 46.34 10.82
CA PHE A 122 -20.96 47.29 10.29
C PHE A 122 -19.66 47.35 11.10
N GLY A 123 -18.61 46.72 10.57
CA GLY A 123 -17.28 46.66 11.20
C GLY A 123 -16.10 46.43 10.25
N GLY A 124 -16.22 46.84 8.98
CA GLY A 124 -15.09 47.27 8.14
C GLY A 124 -14.12 46.22 7.54
N PRO A 125 -13.33 46.61 6.52
CA PRO A 125 -12.73 45.71 5.53
C PRO A 125 -11.21 45.62 5.64
N ARG A 126 -10.57 44.47 5.36
CA ARG A 126 -9.24 44.42 4.67
C ARG A 126 -9.01 43.14 3.84
N PRO A 127 -8.21 43.22 2.75
CA PRO A 127 -8.09 42.22 1.69
C PRO A 127 -6.68 41.56 1.58
N GLY A 128 -6.59 40.48 0.80
CA GLY A 128 -5.32 39.84 0.34
C GLY A 128 -5.03 38.52 1.05
N GLY A 129 -4.57 37.44 0.43
CA GLY A 129 -4.04 37.16 -0.91
C GLY A 129 -3.15 35.90 -0.82
N PHE A 130 -2.93 35.22 -1.95
CA PHE A 130 -1.94 34.13 -2.18
C PHE A 130 -2.22 32.79 -1.46
N GLY A 131 -2.05 31.61 -2.07
CA GLY A 131 -1.40 31.20 -3.30
C GLY A 131 -0.68 29.85 -3.07
N GLY A 132 -0.80 28.91 -4.02
CA GLY A 132 0.04 27.69 -4.14
C GLY A 132 -0.38 26.50 -3.26
N GLY A 133 -0.59 25.27 -3.72
CA GLY A 133 -0.05 24.60 -4.90
C GLY A 133 1.14 23.74 -4.51
N THR A 134 0.89 22.49 -4.08
CA THR A 134 1.95 21.50 -3.88
C THR A 134 1.60 20.22 -4.61
N ARG A 135 2.18 20.06 -5.82
CA ARG A 135 2.33 18.78 -6.50
C ARG A 135 3.53 18.08 -5.84
N PHE A 136 3.33 16.90 -5.28
CA PHE A 136 4.45 16.03 -4.97
C PHE A 136 4.82 15.26 -6.24
N GLY A 137 5.96 15.63 -6.83
CA GLY A 137 6.59 14.93 -7.94
C GLY A 137 7.33 13.71 -7.41
N GLY A 138 7.02 12.55 -7.98
CA GLY A 138 7.81 11.32 -7.83
C GLY A 138 9.14 11.48 -8.56
N GLY A 139 10.24 11.37 -7.83
CA GLY A 139 11.58 11.31 -8.39
C GLY A 139 11.87 9.89 -8.88
N GLY A 140 12.17 9.76 -10.17
CA GLY A 140 12.72 8.55 -10.75
C GLY A 140 14.21 8.39 -10.40
N PHE A 141 14.62 7.16 -10.10
CA PHE A 141 16.03 6.83 -9.94
C PHE A 141 16.63 6.43 -11.30
N GLY A 142 17.62 7.21 -11.72
CA GLY A 142 18.38 7.06 -12.95
C GLY A 142 19.40 5.93 -12.87
N GLY A 143 19.65 5.34 -14.02
CA GLY A 143 20.46 4.14 -14.18
C GLY A 143 21.96 4.38 -14.00
N GLY A 144 22.60 3.43 -13.33
CA GLY A 144 24.04 3.22 -13.37
C GLY A 144 24.36 2.07 -14.33
N ARG A 145 25.13 2.36 -15.37
CA ARG A 145 25.79 1.33 -16.19
C ARG A 145 26.97 0.76 -15.40
N ASN A 146 27.04 -0.56 -15.28
CA ASN A 146 28.32 -1.26 -15.07
C ASN A 146 28.29 -2.67 -15.66
N THR A 147 29.43 -2.99 -16.25
CA THR A 147 29.75 -4.14 -17.10
C THR A 147 30.05 -5.37 -16.23
N GLY A 148 29.24 -6.43 -16.32
CA GLY A 148 29.50 -7.69 -15.62
C GLY A 148 28.48 -8.77 -15.99
N GLY A 149 28.96 -9.90 -16.51
CA GLY A 149 28.18 -10.97 -17.14
C GLY A 149 27.34 -11.83 -16.19
N GLY A 150 26.24 -11.28 -15.70
CA GLY A 150 25.10 -12.05 -15.16
C GLY A 150 23.88 -11.90 -16.08
N GLY A 151 22.87 -12.76 -15.89
CA GLY A 151 21.59 -12.67 -16.62
C GLY A 151 20.96 -11.28 -16.51
N LYS A 152 20.35 -10.82 -17.59
CA LYS A 152 19.79 -9.47 -17.68
C LYS A 152 18.47 -9.42 -16.91
N PHE A 153 18.38 -8.52 -15.94
CA PHE A 153 17.12 -8.15 -15.32
C PHE A 153 16.42 -7.15 -16.26
N GLY A 154 15.30 -7.57 -16.84
CA GLY A 154 14.37 -6.64 -17.47
C GLY A 154 13.73 -5.80 -16.36
N GLY A 155 13.36 -4.55 -16.65
CA GLY A 155 12.86 -3.60 -15.64
C GLY A 155 11.57 -4.00 -14.89
N GLY A 156 11.13 -5.25 -14.95
CA GLY A 156 9.94 -5.79 -14.29
C GLY A 156 10.20 -6.23 -12.85
N GLY A 157 10.57 -5.28 -11.98
CA GLY A 157 10.59 -5.48 -10.53
C GLY A 157 9.48 -4.69 -9.85
N ALA A 158 9.00 -5.18 -8.71
CA ALA A 158 7.97 -4.52 -7.91
C ALA A 158 8.51 -4.12 -6.53
N GLY A 159 8.20 -2.89 -6.11
CA GLY A 159 8.53 -2.37 -4.79
C GLY A 159 7.31 -1.97 -3.98
N ARG A 160 7.37 -2.13 -2.65
CA ARG A 160 6.35 -1.66 -1.70
C ARG A 160 6.98 -1.13 -0.43
N LYS A 161 6.31 -0.13 0.16
CA LYS A 161 6.56 0.35 1.52
C LYS A 161 5.40 -0.05 2.42
N PHE A 162 5.68 -0.37 3.67
CA PHE A 162 4.69 -0.83 4.66
C PHE A 162 4.87 -0.17 6.03
#